data_AF-A0A7X7FYK6-F1
#
_entry.id   AF-A0A7X7FYK6-F1
#
_cell.length_a   1.000
_cell.length_b   1.000
_cell.length_c   1.000
_cell.angle_alpha   90.00
_cell.angle_beta   90.00
_cell.angle_gamma   90.00
#
_symmetry.space_group_name_H-M   'P 1'
#
loop_
_entity.id
_entity.type
_entity.pdbx_description
1 polymer ?
#
loop_
_entity_poly.entity_id
_entity_poly.type
_entity_poly.pdbx_seq_one_letter_code
_entity_poly.pdbx_strand_id
1 'polypeptide(L)'
;ISYIPAEGYAAGEMKHGPIALIDEYRAVVCIAPQSDIYEKMVSNMQEIISRRGKVIAIATEGDKTIGAHASEVISVPRTNMLLTPLVVALPLQFLAYHIAVNRGCDVDQPRNLAKSVTVE
;
A
#
# COMPACT_ATOMS: atom_id res chain seq x y z
N ILE A 1 0.15 -4.87 -12.73
CA ILE A 1 -0.13 -6.18 -13.36
C ILE A 1 -1.58 -6.68 -13.19
N SER A 2 -2.32 -6.26 -12.15
CA SER A 2 -3.71 -6.70 -11.91
C SER A 2 -4.80 -5.90 -12.64
N TYR A 3 -4.43 -4.82 -13.33
CA TYR A 3 -5.31 -3.84 -13.99
C TYR A 3 -6.33 -3.15 -13.07
N ILE A 4 -6.14 -3.23 -11.76
CA ILE A 4 -6.89 -2.39 -10.82
C ILE A 4 -6.31 -0.97 -10.92
N PRO A 5 -7.16 0.06 -11.09
CA PRO A 5 -6.72 1.45 -10.97
C PRO A 5 -6.16 1.66 -9.56
N ALA A 6 -4.85 1.87 -9.48
CA ALA A 6 -4.14 2.09 -8.24
C ALA A 6 -3.28 3.33 -8.40
N GLU A 7 -3.27 4.18 -7.39
CA GLU A 7 -2.57 5.46 -7.40
C GLU A 7 -1.81 5.63 -6.09
N GLY A 8 -0.54 6.06 -6.20
CA GLY A 8 0.32 6.32 -5.05
C GLY A 8 0.24 7.79 -4.66
N TYR A 9 -0.02 8.05 -3.38
CA TYR A 9 -0.05 9.40 -2.82
C TYR A 9 0.94 9.53 -1.67
N ALA A 10 1.58 10.69 -1.57
CA ALA A 10 2.25 11.07 -0.34
C ALA A 10 1.20 11.22 0.76
N ALA A 11 1.42 10.59 1.92
CA ALA A 11 0.41 10.55 2.97
C ALA A 11 0.00 11.96 3.46
N GLY A 12 0.92 12.93 3.44
CA GLY A 12 0.64 14.32 3.79
C GLY A 12 -0.30 15.02 2.80
N GLU A 13 -0.38 14.56 1.55
CA GLU A 13 -1.19 15.18 0.49
C GLU A 13 -2.64 14.68 0.48
N MET A 14 -2.97 13.67 1.29
CA MET A 14 -4.31 13.08 1.32
C MET A 14 -5.42 14.12 1.51
N LYS A 15 -5.19 15.10 2.40
CA LYS A 15 -6.17 16.13 2.74
C LYS A 15 -6.43 17.14 1.62
N HIS A 16 -5.56 17.21 0.61
CA HIS A 16 -5.64 18.20 -0.46
C HIS A 16 -6.51 17.76 -1.64
N GLY A 17 -7.29 16.69 -1.49
CA GLY A 17 -8.23 16.21 -2.50
C GLY A 17 -8.46 14.70 -2.47
N PRO A 18 -7.41 13.86 -2.49
CA PRO A 18 -7.54 12.41 -2.63
C PRO A 18 -8.42 11.75 -1.56
N ILE A 19 -8.46 12.32 -0.35
CA ILE A 19 -9.29 11.82 0.74
C ILE A 19 -10.80 11.87 0.43
N ALA A 20 -11.23 12.72 -0.49
CA ALA A 20 -12.62 12.80 -0.94
C ALA A 20 -13.06 11.57 -1.75
N LEU A 21 -12.10 10.79 -2.26
CA LEU A 21 -12.35 9.56 -2.99
C LEU A 21 -12.50 8.34 -2.07
N ILE A 22 -12.24 8.46 -0.77
CA ILE A 22 -12.28 7.30 0.14
C ILE A 22 -13.73 6.93 0.49
N ASP A 23 -14.06 5.65 0.31
CA ASP A 23 -15.34 5.01 0.64
C ASP A 23 -15.12 3.54 1.03
N GLU A 24 -16.20 2.81 1.36
CA GLU A 24 -16.14 1.40 1.76
C GLU A 24 -15.70 0.40 0.66
N TYR A 25 -15.64 0.84 -0.60
CA TYR A 25 -15.26 0.00 -1.74
C TYR A 25 -13.77 0.13 -2.09
N ARG A 26 -13.14 1.25 -1.73
CA ARG A 26 -11.70 1.46 -1.97
C ARG A 26 -10.85 0.91 -0.83
N ALA A 27 -9.95 -0.02 -1.18
CA ALA A 27 -8.88 -0.45 -0.28
C ALA A 27 -7.70 0.53 -0.37
N VAL A 28 -7.17 0.94 0.78
CA VAL A 28 -5.99 1.81 0.89
C VAL A 28 -4.87 1.03 1.52
N VAL A 29 -3.74 0.94 0.82
CA VAL A 29 -2.53 0.32 1.35
C VAL A 29 -1.68 1.40 2.02
N CYS A 30 -1.56 1.34 3.35
CA CYS A 30 -0.78 2.29 4.14
C CYS A 30 0.61 1.72 4.45
N ILE A 31 1.66 2.37 3.97
CA ILE A 31 3.04 2.00 4.29
C ILE A 31 3.44 2.71 5.58
N ALA A 32 3.44 1.99 6.70
CA ALA A 32 3.69 2.55 8.03
C ALA A 32 4.65 1.70 8.88
N PRO A 33 5.86 1.39 8.38
CA PRO A 33 6.92 0.89 9.25
C PRO A 33 7.31 1.94 10.29
N GLN A 34 7.84 1.49 11.42
CA GLN A 34 8.38 2.34 12.49
C GLN A 34 9.45 3.28 11.93
N SER A 35 9.22 4.59 12.10
CA SER A 35 10.06 5.67 11.56
C SER A 35 9.70 7.01 12.24
N ASP A 36 10.47 8.07 11.95
CA ASP A 36 10.26 9.41 12.52
C ASP A 36 8.91 10.04 12.14
N ILE A 37 8.24 9.53 11.10
CA ILE A 37 6.92 10.00 10.65
C ILE A 37 5.78 9.05 11.02
N TYR A 38 6.06 8.02 11.83
CA TYR A 38 5.10 6.97 12.17
C TYR A 38 3.80 7.52 12.77
N GLU A 39 3.88 8.42 13.74
CA GLU A 39 2.68 9.00 14.37
C GLU A 39 1.81 9.77 13.35
N LYS A 40 2.44 10.46 12.40
CA LYS A 40 1.74 11.17 11.32
C LYS A 40 1.07 10.17 10.37
N MET A 41 1.72 9.05 10.08
CA MET A 41 1.13 7.97 9.28
C MET A 41 -0.09 7.34 9.97
N VAL A 42 -0.01 7.08 11.28
CA VAL A 42 -1.14 6.57 12.06
C VAL A 42 -2.31 7.56 12.06
N SER A 43 -2.03 8.85 12.22
CA SER A 43 -3.06 9.91 12.14
C SER A 43 -3.77 9.93 10.77
N ASN A 44 -3.01 9.92 9.67
CA ASN A 44 -3.59 9.85 8.32
C ASN A 44 -4.41 8.57 8.10
N MET A 45 -3.97 7.44 8.67
CA MET A 45 -4.68 6.17 8.62
C MET A 45 -6.04 6.24 9.32
N GLN A 46 -6.12 6.88 10.49
CA GLN A 46 -7.38 7.07 11.22
C GLN A 46 -8.38 7.91 10.42
N GLU A 47 -7.91 8.89 9.63
CA GLU A 47 -8.77 9.67 8.75
C GLU A 47 -9.39 8.83 7.63
N ILE A 48 -8.63 7.89 7.04
CA ILE A 48 -9.15 6.92 6.07
C ILE A 48 -10.26 6.07 6.72
N ILE A 49 -9.99 5.55 7.92
CA ILE A 49 -10.92 4.68 8.65
C ILE A 49 -12.21 5.43 9.01
N SER A 50 -12.11 6.70 9.42
CA SER A 50 -13.28 7.54 9.73
C SER A 50 -14.22 7.72 8.54
N ARG A 51 -13.72 7.51 7.32
CA ARG A 51 -14.46 7.57 6.05
C ARG A 51 -14.84 6.19 5.52
N ARG A 52 -14.75 5.16 6.37
CA ARG A 52 -15.06 3.75 6.06
C ARG A 52 -14.12 3.11 5.05
N GLY A 53 -12.98 3.73 4.73
CA GLY A 53 -11.97 3.14 3.87
C GLY A 53 -11.40 1.86 4.50
N LYS A 54 -11.22 0.82 3.68
CA LYS A 54 -10.58 -0.43 4.13
C LYS A 54 -9.07 -0.25 4.12
N VAL A 55 -8.43 -0.39 5.28
CA VAL A 55 -6.98 -0.16 5.42
C VAL A 55 -6.24 -1.49 5.47
N ILE A 56 -5.29 -1.66 4.55
CA ILE A 56 -4.26 -2.70 4.60
C ILE A 56 -2.96 -2.01 4.99
N ALA A 57 -2.45 -2.28 6.20
CA ALA A 57 -1.24 -1.63 6.68
C ALA A 57 -0.01 -2.52 6.50
N ILE A 58 1.06 -1.98 5.92
CA ILE A 58 2.40 -2.58 5.98
C ILE A 58 3.12 -1.98 7.18
N ALA A 59 3.36 -2.79 8.20
CA ALA A 59 3.87 -2.33 9.49
C ALA A 59 5.09 -3.13 9.94
N THR A 60 5.90 -2.57 10.84
CA THR A 60 7.02 -3.31 11.43
C THR A 60 6.51 -4.44 12.31
N GLU A 61 7.14 -5.61 12.25
CA GLU A 61 6.86 -6.73 13.15
C GLU A 61 6.83 -6.30 14.62
N GLY A 62 5.81 -6.78 15.34
CA GLY A 62 5.58 -6.43 16.74
C GLY A 62 4.83 -5.12 16.98
N ASP A 63 4.45 -4.39 15.92
CA ASP A 63 3.64 -3.19 16.04
C ASP A 63 2.18 -3.53 16.42
N LYS A 64 1.81 -3.19 17.65
CA LYS A 64 0.45 -3.43 18.18
C LYS A 64 -0.49 -2.25 17.95
N THR A 65 0.04 -1.06 17.69
CA THR A 65 -0.76 0.16 17.56
C THR A 65 -1.52 0.17 16.24
N ILE A 66 -0.84 -0.14 15.13
CA ILE A 66 -1.49 -0.23 13.82
C ILE A 66 -2.47 -1.40 13.75
N GLY A 67 -2.14 -2.53 14.37
CA GLY A 67 -3.00 -3.72 14.39
C GLY A 67 -4.37 -3.51 15.03
N ALA A 68 -4.52 -2.51 15.92
CA ALA A 68 -5.81 -2.18 16.52
C ALA A 68 -6.74 -1.39 15.59
N HIS A 69 -6.22 -0.81 14.51
CA HIS A 69 -6.94 0.13 13.65
C HIS A 69 -7.07 -0.34 12.20
N ALA A 70 -6.09 -1.05 11.67
CA ALA A 70 -6.11 -1.54 10.29
C ALA A 70 -7.08 -2.72 10.12
N SER A 71 -7.68 -2.85 8.93
CA SER A 71 -8.49 -4.02 8.57
C SER A 71 -7.62 -5.26 8.40
N GLU A 72 -6.43 -5.09 7.83
CA GLU A 72 -5.43 -6.13 7.65
C GLU A 72 -4.04 -5.56 7.91
N VAL A 73 -3.12 -6.39 8.43
CA VAL A 73 -1.72 -5.99 8.67
C VAL A 73 -0.78 -6.98 8.01
N ILE A 74 0.12 -6.45 7.17
CA ILE A 74 1.25 -7.18 6.60
C ILE A 74 2.50 -6.74 7.36
N SER A 75 3.05 -7.64 8.18
CA SER A 75 4.25 -7.34 8.96
C SER A 75 5.51 -7.49 8.11
N VAL A 76 6.45 -6.56 8.29
CA VAL A 76 7.80 -6.62 7.74
C VAL A 76 8.83 -6.56 8.86
N PRO A 77 9.98 -7.27 8.73
CA PRO A 77 10.98 -7.29 9.78
C PRO A 77 11.54 -5.89 10.02
N ARG A 78 11.95 -5.64 11.27
CA ARG A 78 12.70 -4.42 11.60
C ARG A 78 14.03 -4.45 10.83
N THR A 79 14.32 -3.37 10.11
CA THR A 79 15.55 -3.22 9.34
C THR A 79 16.12 -1.80 9.49
N ASN A 80 17.30 -1.57 8.93
CA ASN A 80 17.88 -0.23 8.83
C ASN A 80 16.96 0.67 7.97
N MET A 81 16.78 1.92 8.39
CA MET A 81 15.92 2.89 7.70
C MET A 81 16.21 3.01 6.20
N LEU A 82 17.49 2.94 5.79
CA LEU A 82 17.90 3.01 4.39
C LEU A 82 17.47 1.77 3.58
N LEU A 83 17.25 0.64 4.23
CA LEU A 83 16.82 -0.62 3.62
C LEU A 83 15.30 -0.82 3.69
N THR A 84 14.58 -0.05 4.51
CA THR A 84 13.13 -0.12 4.66
C THR A 84 12.39 -0.07 3.31
N PRO A 85 12.73 0.82 2.34
CA PRO A 85 12.05 0.83 1.05
C PRO A 85 12.16 -0.49 0.28
N LEU A 86 13.32 -1.17 0.35
CA LEU A 86 13.52 -2.46 -0.31
C LEU A 86 12.67 -3.55 0.33
N VAL A 87 12.64 -3.60 1.67
CA VAL A 87 11.86 -4.60 2.40
C VAL A 87 10.36 -4.40 2.18
N VAL A 88 9.87 -3.15 2.17
CA VAL A 88 8.47 -2.81 1.92
C VAL A 88 8.04 -3.10 0.48
N ALA A 89 8.94 -3.04 -0.49
CA ALA A 89 8.60 -3.34 -1.88
C ALA A 89 8.16 -4.80 -2.08
N LEU A 90 8.71 -5.75 -1.32
CA LEU A 90 8.39 -7.18 -1.44
C LEU A 90 6.90 -7.50 -1.18
N PRO A 91 6.27 -7.13 -0.05
CA PRO A 91 4.85 -7.39 0.15
C PRO A 91 3.97 -6.67 -0.87
N LEU A 92 4.36 -5.49 -1.36
CA LEU A 92 3.62 -4.81 -2.43
C LEU A 92 3.66 -5.59 -3.76
N GLN A 93 4.82 -6.14 -4.10
CA GLN A 93 4.98 -7.02 -5.27
C GLN A 93 4.13 -8.28 -5.12
N PHE A 94 4.16 -8.94 -3.96
CA PHE A 94 3.33 -10.12 -3.69
C PHE A 94 1.84 -9.80 -3.72
N LEU A 95 1.42 -8.67 -3.16
CA LEU A 95 0.03 -8.22 -3.21
C LEU A 95 -0.43 -8.03 -4.66
N ALA A 96 0.36 -7.33 -5.47
CA ALA A 96 0.05 -7.14 -6.90
C ALA A 96 0.00 -8.47 -7.67
N TYR A 97 0.93 -9.38 -7.38
CA TYR A 97 1.01 -10.72 -7.97
C TYR A 97 -0.23 -11.55 -7.63
N HIS A 98 -0.54 -11.73 -6.35
CA HIS A 98 -1.66 -12.58 -5.92
C HIS A 98 -3.01 -12.02 -6.36
N ILE A 99 -3.18 -10.69 -6.38
CA ILE A 99 -4.38 -10.07 -6.95
C ILE A 99 -4.49 -10.37 -8.45
N ALA A 100 -3.39 -10.27 -9.21
CA ALA A 100 -3.40 -10.54 -10.65
C ALA A 100 -3.71 -12.02 -10.94
N VAL A 101 -3.09 -12.96 -10.21
CA VAL A 101 -3.35 -14.40 -10.31
C VAL A 101 -4.82 -14.70 -10.00
N ASN A 102 -5.37 -14.18 -8.91
CA ASN A 102 -6.76 -14.42 -8.52
C ASN A 102 -7.78 -13.82 -9.51
N ARG A 103 -7.37 -12.81 -10.29
CA ARG A 103 -8.17 -12.21 -11.36
C ARG A 103 -8.00 -12.91 -12.71
N GLY A 104 -7.17 -13.95 -12.80
CA GLY A 104 -6.85 -14.62 -14.07
C GLY A 104 -6.11 -13.74 -15.07
N CYS A 105 -5.35 -12.74 -14.58
CA CYS A 105 -4.53 -11.90 -15.45
C CYS A 105 -3.25 -12.63 -15.87
N ASP A 106 -2.76 -12.37 -17.09
CA ASP A 106 -1.40 -12.74 -17.48
C ASP A 106 -0.40 -11.87 -16.69
N VAL A 107 0.31 -12.52 -15.76
CA VAL A 107 1.27 -11.86 -14.87
C VAL A 107 2.58 -11.56 -15.58
N ASP A 108 3.03 -12.49 -16.44
CA ASP A 108 4.33 -12.41 -17.10
C ASP A 108 4.28 -11.51 -18.34
N GLN A 109 3.12 -11.46 -19.01
CA GLN A 109 2.89 -10.62 -20.18
C GLN A 109 1.65 -9.74 -19.98
N PRO A 110 1.72 -8.70 -19.13
CA PRO A 110 0.59 -7.80 -18.96
C PRO A 110 0.24 -7.10 -20.27
N ARG A 111 -1.05 -7.00 -20.58
CA ARG A 111 -1.56 -6.36 -21.80
C ARG A 111 -0.99 -4.95 -21.96
N ASN A 112 -0.63 -4.60 -23.19
CA ASN A 112 -0.13 -3.29 -23.59
C ASN A 112 1.21 -2.88 -22.94
N LEU A 113 1.94 -3.81 -22.31
CA LEU A 113 3.29 -3.55 -21.79
C LEU A 113 4.33 -4.39 -22.52
N ALA A 114 5.52 -3.82 -22.67
CA ALA A 114 6.70 -4.52 -23.14
C ALA A 114 7.75 -4.56 -22.03
N LYS A 115 8.62 -5.58 -22.03
CA LYS A 115 9.71 -5.70 -21.04
C LYS A 115 10.68 -4.51 -21.10
N SER A 116 10.89 -3.99 -22.30
CA SER A 116 11.68 -2.80 -22.58
C SER A 116 11.05 -2.10 -23.78
N VAL A 117 10.98 -0.77 -23.73
CA VAL A 117 10.52 0.07 -24.84
C VAL A 117 11.78 0.50 -25.60
N THR A 118 12.02 -0.10 -26.76
CA THR A 118 13.26 0.07 -27.53
C THR A 118 13.08 0.90 -28.80
N VAL A 119 11.87 1.35 -29.09
CA VAL A 119 11.51 2.17 -30.26
C VAL A 119 10.72 3.38 -29.78
N GLU A 120 10.96 4.53 -30.42
CA GLU A 120 10.20 5.78 -30.21
C GLU A 120 8.87 5.76 -30.98
#